data_AF-A0A444JZ41-F1
#
_entry.id   AF-A0A444JZ41-F1
#
_cell.length_a   1.000
_cell.length_b   1.000
_cell.length_c   1.000
_cell.angle_alpha   90.00
_cell.angle_beta   90.00
_cell.angle_gamma   90.00
#
_symmetry.space_group_name_H-M   'P 1'
#
loop_
_entity.id
_entity.type
_entity.pdbx_description
1 polymer ?
#
loop_
_entity_poly.entity_id
_entity_poly.type
_entity_poly.pdbx_seq_one_letter_code
_entity_poly.pdbx_strand_id
1 'polypeptide(L)' 'AQYYHESGNKDRAIELLEQTLKALEGPEPVSDDLKQHLLPELLQALANYKGEKVCYGALCVAPQEDFPKR' A
#
# COMPACT_ATOMS: atom_id res chain seq x y z
N ALA A 1 0.79 -4.07 8.59
CA ALA A 1 1.33 -2.75 8.19
C ALA A 1 0.93 -1.65 9.17
N GLN A 2 -0.37 -1.35 9.32
CA GLN A 2 -0.86 -0.23 10.14
C GLN A 2 -0.30 -0.15 11.56
N TYR A 3 -0.31 -1.26 12.31
CA TYR A 3 0.27 -1.31 13.66
C TYR A 3 1.73 -0.82 13.71
N TYR A 4 2.56 -1.21 12.72
CA TYR A 4 3.95 -0.79 12.66
C TYR A 4 4.07 0.70 12.33
N HIS A 5 3.23 1.22 11.44
CA HIS A 5 3.19 2.64 11.12
C HIS A 5 2.79 3.48 12.35
N GLU A 6 1.73 3.08 13.05
CA GLU A 6 1.21 3.77 14.23
C GLU A 6 2.15 3.71 15.43
N SER A 7 2.93 2.64 15.56
CA SER A 7 3.98 2.49 16.59
C SER A 7 5.31 3.17 16.22
N GLY A 8 5.37 3.86 15.08
CA GLY A 8 6.55 4.62 14.62
C GLY A 8 7.55 3.81 13.81
N ASN A 9 7.35 2.50 13.63
CA ASN A 9 8.15 1.66 12.76
C ASN A 9 7.65 1.73 11.31
N LYS A 10 7.90 2.89 10.68
CA LYS A 10 7.44 3.20 9.31
C LYS A 10 8.04 2.26 8.27
N ASP A 11 9.33 1.94 8.38
CA ASP A 11 10.03 1.06 7.43
C ASP A 11 9.39 -0.33 7.38
N ARG A 12 9.08 -0.91 8.55
CA ARG A 12 8.42 -2.21 8.61
C ARG A 12 7.01 -2.17 8.05
N ALA A 13 6.30 -1.06 8.23
CA ALA A 13 4.95 -0.89 7.66
C ALA A 13 4.99 -0.84 6.13
N ILE A 14 5.95 -0.10 5.56
CA ILE A 14 6.17 0.01 4.12
C ILE A 14 6.57 -1.34 3.54
N GLU A 15 7.55 -2.02 4.14
CA GLU A 15 8.03 -3.32 3.71
C GLU A 15 6.88 -4.35 3.60
N LEU A 16 5.98 -4.37 4.58
CA LEU A 16 4.83 -5.25 4.57
C LEU A 16 3.86 -4.93 3.43
N LEU A 17 3.61 -3.65 3.13
CA LEU A 17 2.74 -3.26 2.01
C LEU A 17 3.36 -3.64 0.66
N GLU A 18 4.66 -3.44 0.48
CA GLU A 18 5.38 -3.83 -0.75
C GLU A 18 5.36 -5.35 -0.95
N GLN A 19 5.54 -6.14 0.12
CA GLN A 19 5.42 -7.60 0.07
C GLN A 19 4.01 -8.05 -0.32
N THR A 20 2.97 -7.44 0.26
CA THR A 20 1.58 -7.74 -0.12
C THR A 20 1.32 -7.42 -1.59
N LEU A 21 1.78 -6.26 -2.08
CA LEU A 21 1.64 -5.91 -3.51
C LEU A 21 2.32 -6.95 -4.41
N LYS A 22 3.53 -7.38 -4.05
CA LYS A 22 4.24 -8.43 -4.79
C LYS A 22 3.52 -9.78 -4.73
N ALA A 23 2.88 -10.12 -3.62
CA ALA A 23 2.08 -11.34 -3.52
C ALA A 23 0.86 -11.31 -4.46
N LEU A 24 0.26 -10.14 -4.68
CA LEU A 24 -0.86 -9.97 -5.63
C LEU A 24 -0.42 -10.16 -7.11
N GLU A 25 0.84 -9.90 -7.44
CA GLU A 25 1.45 -10.23 -8.75
C GLU A 25 1.74 -11.71 -8.92
N GLY A 26 1.80 -12.44 -7.81
CA GLY A 26 2.17 -13.84 -7.79
C GLY A 26 1.21 -14.72 -8.58
N PRO A 27 1.65 -15.93 -8.96
CA PRO A 27 0.82 -16.93 -9.61
C PRO A 27 -0.27 -17.50 -8.70
N GLU A 28 -0.32 -17.06 -7.43
CA GLU A 28 -1.34 -17.49 -6.49
C GLU A 28 -2.74 -17.06 -6.95
N PRO A 29 -3.74 -17.94 -6.82
CA PRO A 29 -5.11 -17.68 -7.24
C PRO A 29 -5.80 -16.75 -6.26
N VAL A 30 -5.40 -15.49 -6.25
CA VAL A 30 -6.20 -14.40 -5.67
C VAL A 30 -7.19 -14.00 -6.74
N SER A 31 -8.49 -14.00 -6.41
CA SER A 31 -9.55 -13.59 -7.34
C SER A 31 -9.27 -12.20 -7.92
N ASP A 32 -9.47 -12.02 -9.23
CA ASP A 32 -9.28 -10.73 -9.89
C ASP A 32 -10.16 -9.63 -9.28
N ASP A 33 -11.40 -9.96 -8.86
CA ASP A 33 -12.28 -9.02 -8.16
C ASP A 33 -11.67 -8.54 -6.84
N LEU A 34 -11.06 -9.47 -6.10
CA LEU A 34 -10.41 -9.15 -4.83
C LEU A 34 -9.15 -8.31 -5.08
N LYS A 35 -8.37 -8.62 -6.11
CA LYS A 35 -7.20 -7.82 -6.52
C LYS A 35 -7.61 -6.39 -6.88
N GLN A 36 -8.68 -6.22 -7.67
CA GLN A 36 -9.17 -4.90 -8.09
C GLN A 36 -9.62 -4.04 -6.92
N HIS A 37 -10.16 -4.65 -5.86
CA HIS A 37 -10.57 -3.92 -4.66
C HIS A 37 -9.39 -3.60 -3.72
N LEU A 38 -8.49 -4.58 -3.49
CA LEU A 38 -7.37 -4.41 -2.58
C LEU A 38 -6.27 -3.50 -3.12
N LEU A 39 -6.02 -3.53 -4.43
CA LEU A 39 -4.89 -2.82 -5.02
C LEU A 39 -4.95 -1.30 -4.80
N PRO A 40 -6.08 -0.60 -5.05
CA PRO A 40 -6.20 0.82 -4.74
C PRO A 40 -5.96 1.15 -3.26
N GLU A 41 -6.50 0.34 -2.35
CA GLU A 41 -6.36 0.55 -0.91
C GLU A 41 -4.91 0.40 -0.44
N LEU A 42 -4.23 -0.65 -0.91
CA LEU A 42 -2.82 -0.90 -0.59
C LEU A 42 -1.91 0.21 -1.13
N LEU A 43 -2.15 0.68 -2.35
CA LEU A 43 -1.40 1.78 -2.93
C LEU A 43 -1.65 3.08 -2.17
N GLN A 44 -2.89 3.35 -1.78
CA GLN A 44 -3.21 4.54 -1.00
C GLN A 44 -2.50 4.52 0.35
N ALA A 45 -2.52 3.39 1.05
CA ALA A 45 -1.77 3.22 2.30
C ALA A 45 -0.26 3.40 2.09
N LEU A 46 0.29 2.87 0.99
CA LEU A 46 1.71 2.97 0.69
C LEU A 46 2.14 4.42 0.39
N ALA A 47 1.36 5.14 -0.41
CA ALA A 47 1.59 6.57 -0.66
C ALA A 47 1.51 7.39 0.63
N ASN A 48 0.51 7.09 1.47
CA ASN A 48 0.36 7.73 2.76
C ASN A 48 1.56 7.48 3.70
N TYR A 49 2.09 6.26 3.74
CA TYR A 49 3.21 5.91 4.62
C TYR A 49 4.55 6.44 4.11
N LYS A 50 4.76 6.48 2.78
CA LYS A 50 5.96 7.07 2.17
C LYS A 50 5.92 8.59 2.13
N GLY A 51 4.73 9.19 2.18
CA GLY A 51 4.54 10.63 2.01
C GLY A 51 4.78 11.13 0.59
N GLU A 52 4.75 10.24 -0.40
CA GLU A 52 4.98 10.55 -1.81
C GLU A 52 4.00 9.81 -2.72
N LYS A 53 3.94 10.24 -4.00
CA LYS A 53 3.11 9.59 -5.01
C LYS A 53 3.67 8.20 -5.32
N VAL A 54 2.80 7.19 -5.30
CA VAL A 54 3.15 5.80 -5.62
C VAL A 54 2.37 5.35 -6.85
N CYS A 55 3.04 4.63 -7.74
CA CYS A 55 2.46 4.08 -8.96
C CYS A 55 2.68 2.58 -9.04
N TYR A 56 1.72 1.89 -9.63
CA TYR A 56 1.73 0.46 -9.86
C TYR A 56 0.97 0.14 -11.14
N GLY A 57 1.70 -0.35 -12.15
CA GLY A 57 1.17 -0.44 -13.51
C GLY A 57 0.67 0.92 -14.01
N ALA A 58 -0.60 0.98 -14.42
CA ALA A 58 -1.25 2.21 -14.86
C ALA A 58 -1.91 3.02 -13.72
N LEU A 59 -1.97 2.48 -12.50
CA LEU A 59 -2.62 3.12 -11.37
C LEU A 59 -1.59 3.91 -10.55
N CYS A 60 -1.88 5.19 -10.28
CA CYS A 60 -1.05 6.02 -9.41
C CYS A 60 -1.93 6.74 -8.40
N VAL A 61 -1.45 6.85 -7.16
CA VAL A 61 -2.13 7.56 -6.07
C VAL A 61 -1.16 8.48 -5.35
N ALA A 62 -1.66 9.63 -4.92
CA ALA A 62 -0.92 10.58 -4.10
C ALA A 62 -1.29 10.37 -2.62
N PRO A 63 -0.44 10.80 -1.67
CA PRO A 63 -0.79 10.80 -0.26
C PRO A 63 -2.04 11.65 -0.03
N GLN A 64 -2.93 11.20 0.83
CA GLN A 64 -4.09 11.98 1.25
C GLN A 64 -3.63 13.13 2.15
N GLU A 65 -4.14 14.34 1.88
CA GLU A 65 -3.84 15.56 2.64
C GLU A 65 -4.19 15.40 4.13
N ASP A 66 -5.32 14.75 4.41
CA ASP A 66 -5.84 14.50 5.75
C ASP A 66 -5.20 13.28 6.44
N PHE A 67 -4.32 12.56 5.74
CA PHE A 67 -3.64 11.43 6.37
C PHE A 67 -2.65 11.97 7.40
N PRO A 68 -2.65 11.45 8.64
CA PRO A 68 -1.80 11.99 9.70
C PRO A 68 -0.32 11.97 9.28
N LYS A 69 0.22 13.16 8.98
CA LYS A 69 1.65 13.40 8.79
C LYS A 69 2.28 13.45 10.19
N ARG A 70 2.45 12.29 10.83
CA ARG A 70 3.15 12.20 12.13
C ARG A 70 4.67 12.12 11.93
#